data_AF-A0A446CDL6-F1
#
_entry.id   AF-A0A446CDL6-F1
#
_cell.length_a   1.000
_cell.length_b   1.000
_cell.length_c   1.000
_cell.angle_alpha   90.00
_cell.angle_beta   90.00
_cell.angle_gamma   90.00
#
_symmetry.space_group_name_H-M   'P 1'
#
loop_
_entity.id
_entity.type
_entity.pdbx_description
1 polymer ?
#
loop_
_entity_poly.entity_id
_entity_poly.type
_entity_poly.pdbx_seq_one_letter_code
_entity_poly.pdbx_strand_id
1 'polypeptide(L)'
;MALWAGAGAGEPDLDRFVKIRDTRDPQLQGALSVASSVAIGTYLSVGARATEGRYCGVANGTMATSARGELLTCQANAWTQASGSFGGAYSHNYPLGCYHYSGVSTANPRTGACSCPAGYSAVIVSAGGKWTDTEGWTTGYVCVR
;
A
#
# COMPACT_ATOMS: atom_id res chain seq x y z
N MET A 1 -59.99 0.16 -20.11
CA MET A 1 -59.69 0.06 -18.67
C MET A 1 -58.43 -0.77 -18.53
N ALA A 2 -57.30 -0.16 -18.18
CA ALA A 2 -56.06 -0.89 -17.90
C ALA A 2 -55.86 -0.87 -16.38
N LEU A 3 -56.00 -2.04 -15.74
CA LEU A 3 -55.65 -2.25 -14.34
C LEU A 3 -54.13 -2.40 -14.25
N TRP A 4 -53.48 -1.47 -13.55
CA TRP A 4 -52.07 -1.61 -13.18
C TRP A 4 -51.96 -2.58 -12.00
N ALA A 5 -51.36 -3.74 -12.25
CA ALA A 5 -50.92 -4.67 -11.22
C ALA A 5 -49.67 -4.08 -10.54
N GLY A 6 -49.82 -3.58 -9.32
CA GLY A 6 -48.71 -3.05 -8.52
C GLY A 6 -49.08 -2.40 -7.20
N ALA A 7 -50.35 -2.04 -6.99
CA ALA A 7 -50.79 -1.34 -5.78
C ALA A 7 -50.98 -2.23 -4.53
N GLY A 8 -50.16 -3.27 -4.34
CA GLY A 8 -50.46 -4.35 -3.37
C GLY A 8 -49.34 -4.89 -2.48
N ALA A 9 -48.08 -4.48 -2.66
CA ALA A 9 -47.02 -4.85 -1.74
C ALA A 9 -46.23 -3.58 -1.43
N GLY A 10 -46.12 -3.24 -0.14
CA GLY A 10 -45.50 -2.01 0.34
C GLY A 10 -44.24 -1.69 -0.44
N GLU A 11 -44.18 -0.48 -1.01
CA GLU A 11 -42.99 -0.01 -1.71
C GLU A 11 -41.76 -0.31 -0.84
N PRO A 12 -40.68 -0.87 -1.42
CA PRO A 12 -39.45 -1.03 -0.66
C PRO A 12 -39.08 0.33 -0.06
N ASP A 13 -38.68 0.34 1.21
CA ASP A 13 -38.23 1.56 1.88
C ASP A 13 -36.94 2.06 1.21
N LEU A 14 -37.11 2.89 0.19
CA LEU A 14 -36.04 3.45 -0.62
C LEU A 14 -35.27 4.56 0.12
N ASP A 15 -35.71 4.96 1.31
CA ASP A 15 -35.07 6.05 2.04
C ASP A 15 -33.75 5.65 2.69
N ARG A 16 -33.50 4.35 2.83
CA ARG A 16 -32.24 3.77 3.32
C ARG A 16 -31.11 3.76 2.30
N PHE A 17 -31.40 4.02 1.01
CA PHE A 17 -30.43 3.93 -0.07
C PHE A 17 -30.03 5.32 -0.56
N VAL A 18 -28.74 5.48 -0.87
CA VAL A 18 -28.21 6.71 -1.49
C VAL A 18 -28.72 6.80 -2.93
N LYS A 19 -29.37 7.92 -3.25
CA LYS A 19 -29.91 8.22 -4.58
C LYS A 19 -28.99 9.14 -5.37
N ILE A 20 -29.08 9.11 -6.70
CA ILE A 20 -28.41 10.11 -7.55
C ILE A 20 -29.00 11.48 -7.19
N ARG A 21 -28.16 12.42 -6.71
CA ARG A 21 -28.55 13.74 -6.18
C ARG A 21 -29.31 13.70 -4.85
N ASP A 22 -29.07 12.70 -4.01
CA ASP A 22 -29.60 12.70 -2.64
C ASP A 22 -29.04 13.87 -1.82
N THR A 23 -29.91 14.66 -1.21
CA THR A 23 -29.55 15.87 -0.43
C THR A 23 -29.63 15.65 1.08
N ARG A 24 -30.04 14.46 1.54
CA ARG A 24 -30.37 14.19 2.96
C ARG A 24 -29.13 13.99 3.84
N ASP A 25 -28.02 13.58 3.24
CA ASP A 25 -26.70 13.56 3.87
C ASP A 25 -25.65 13.93 2.81
N PRO A 26 -25.35 15.24 2.63
CA PRO A 26 -24.43 15.68 1.59
C PRO A 26 -22.99 15.20 1.84
N GLN A 27 -22.68 14.64 3.02
CA GLN A 27 -21.34 14.17 3.38
C GLN A 27 -21.24 12.65 3.53
N LEU A 28 -22.36 11.91 3.47
CA LEU A 28 -22.41 10.45 3.59
C LEU A 28 -21.58 9.93 4.78
N GLN A 29 -21.87 10.42 5.99
CA GLN A 29 -21.05 10.17 7.18
C GLN A 29 -21.21 8.74 7.75
N GLY A 30 -22.15 7.95 7.23
CA GLY A 30 -22.40 6.56 7.62
C GLY A 30 -21.59 5.52 6.84
N ALA A 31 -21.75 4.25 7.22
CA ALA A 31 -21.15 3.13 6.48
C ALA A 31 -21.91 2.86 5.17
N LEU A 32 -21.16 2.68 4.08
CA LEU A 32 -21.68 2.31 2.76
C LEU A 32 -21.19 0.90 2.40
N SER A 33 -22.11 0.05 1.91
CA SER A 33 -21.76 -1.26 1.33
C SER A 33 -22.14 -1.31 -0.14
N VAL A 34 -21.29 -1.91 -0.96
CA VAL A 34 -21.49 -2.09 -2.40
C VAL A 34 -21.30 -3.58 -2.70
N ALA A 35 -22.32 -4.23 -3.26
CA ALA A 35 -22.31 -5.67 -3.50
C ALA A 35 -21.39 -6.11 -4.65
N SER A 36 -20.98 -5.17 -5.51
CA SER A 36 -20.13 -5.43 -6.68
C SER A 36 -18.89 -4.53 -6.63
N SER A 37 -18.69 -3.69 -7.64
CA SER A 37 -17.48 -2.90 -7.81
C SER A 37 -17.75 -1.41 -7.61
N VAL A 38 -16.76 -0.70 -7.08
CA VAL A 38 -16.72 0.76 -7.05
C VAL A 38 -15.68 1.23 -8.06
N ALA A 39 -16.07 2.10 -9.00
CA ALA A 39 -15.17 2.77 -9.93
C ALA A 39 -15.11 4.26 -9.61
N ILE A 40 -13.90 4.79 -9.41
CA ILE A 40 -13.67 6.21 -9.04
C ILE A 40 -12.95 6.88 -10.21
N GLY A 41 -13.52 7.97 -10.73
CA GLY A 41 -13.00 8.62 -11.93
C GLY A 41 -11.71 9.43 -11.72
N THR A 42 -11.41 9.84 -10.49
CA THR A 42 -10.26 10.69 -10.18
C THR A 42 -9.36 10.05 -9.11
N TYR A 43 -9.60 10.34 -7.84
CA TYR A 43 -8.76 9.94 -6.73
C TYR A 43 -9.60 9.35 -5.60
N LEU A 44 -9.09 8.28 -4.97
CA LEU A 44 -9.62 7.73 -3.73
C LEU A 44 -8.70 8.15 -2.58
N SER A 45 -9.24 8.90 -1.62
CA SER A 45 -8.55 9.21 -0.37
C SER A 45 -9.06 8.27 0.74
N VAL A 46 -8.15 7.52 1.34
CA VAL A 46 -8.46 6.63 2.47
C VAL A 46 -8.10 7.33 3.77
N GLY A 47 -9.11 7.81 4.50
CA GLY A 47 -8.93 8.61 5.72
C GLY A 47 -8.43 7.82 6.93
N ALA A 48 -8.68 6.51 6.98
CA ALA A 48 -8.22 5.66 8.07
C ALA A 48 -6.68 5.60 8.10
N ARG A 49 -6.09 5.82 9.28
CA ARG A 49 -4.63 5.75 9.50
C ARG A 49 -4.28 4.48 10.27
N ALA A 50 -3.20 3.83 9.87
CA ALA A 50 -2.70 2.63 10.53
C ALA A 50 -1.16 2.57 10.53
N THR A 51 -0.61 1.66 11.32
CA THR A 51 0.83 1.41 11.42
C THR A 51 1.13 0.01 10.90
N GLU A 52 2.08 -0.10 9.98
CA GLU A 52 2.53 -1.38 9.45
C GLU A 52 2.95 -2.35 10.57
N GLY A 53 2.60 -3.63 10.41
CA GLY A 53 2.88 -4.70 11.36
C GLY A 53 1.96 -4.74 12.59
N ARG A 54 1.13 -3.71 12.83
CA ARG A 54 0.15 -3.72 13.93
C ARG A 54 -1.05 -4.60 13.59
N TYR A 55 -1.66 -5.16 14.65
CA TYR A 55 -2.90 -5.91 14.54
C TYR A 55 -4.02 -5.05 13.92
N CYS A 56 -4.70 -5.58 12.91
CA CYS A 56 -5.87 -4.95 12.30
C CYS A 56 -7.12 -5.74 12.72
N GLY A 57 -7.89 -5.19 13.68
CA GLY A 57 -9.15 -5.77 14.17
C GLY A 57 -10.33 -5.56 13.21
N VAL A 58 -10.07 -5.60 11.91
CA VAL A 58 -11.03 -5.33 10.83
C VAL A 58 -10.95 -6.46 9.81
N ALA A 59 -11.88 -6.49 8.85
CA ALA A 59 -11.89 -7.53 7.82
C ALA A 59 -10.60 -7.52 6.98
N ASN A 60 -10.13 -8.71 6.59
CA ASN A 60 -9.04 -8.84 5.61
C ASN A 60 -9.37 -8.09 4.32
N GLY A 61 -8.37 -7.42 3.74
CA GLY A 61 -8.51 -6.55 2.56
C GLY A 61 -8.94 -5.12 2.88
N THR A 62 -9.31 -4.80 4.12
CA THR A 62 -9.59 -3.41 4.53
C THR A 62 -8.37 -2.53 4.27
N MET A 63 -8.58 -1.33 3.70
CA MET A 63 -7.51 -0.40 3.36
C MET A 63 -7.35 0.71 4.42
N ALA A 64 -6.12 1.14 4.65
CA ALA A 64 -5.75 2.29 5.47
C ALA A 64 -4.53 2.99 4.86
N THR A 65 -4.12 4.13 5.42
CA THR A 65 -2.88 4.82 5.02
C THR A 65 -1.88 4.89 6.17
N SER A 66 -0.59 4.78 5.86
CA SER A 66 0.48 5.00 6.85
C SER A 66 0.61 6.48 7.20
N ALA A 67 1.39 6.82 8.24
CA ALA A 67 1.74 8.21 8.54
C ALA A 67 2.49 8.92 7.40
N ARG A 68 3.12 8.15 6.50
CA ARG A 68 3.82 8.65 5.30
C ARG A 68 2.94 8.66 4.05
N GLY A 69 1.66 8.27 4.17
CA GLY A 69 0.73 8.23 3.04
C GLY A 69 0.78 6.95 2.19
N GLU A 70 1.48 5.91 2.62
CA GLU A 70 1.53 4.63 1.90
C GLU A 70 0.21 3.87 2.08
N LEU A 71 -0.25 3.17 1.04
CA LEU A 71 -1.44 2.33 1.13
C LEU A 71 -1.14 1.05 1.91
N LEU A 72 -1.94 0.79 2.94
CA LEU A 72 -1.91 -0.41 3.76
C LEU A 72 -3.16 -1.24 3.52
N THR A 73 -3.04 -2.56 3.61
CA THR A 73 -4.15 -3.51 3.63
C THR A 73 -4.06 -4.41 4.87
N CYS A 74 -5.20 -4.70 5.48
CA CYS A 74 -5.30 -5.67 6.57
C CYS A 74 -5.16 -7.09 5.98
N GLN A 75 -4.10 -7.80 6.34
CA GLN A 75 -3.84 -9.17 5.87
C GLN A 75 -3.38 -10.02 7.04
N ALA A 76 -3.97 -11.21 7.20
CA ALA A 76 -3.66 -12.11 8.31
C ALA A 76 -3.72 -11.40 9.68
N ASN A 77 -4.71 -10.51 9.85
CA ASN A 77 -4.89 -9.66 11.02
C ASN A 77 -3.73 -8.69 11.32
N ALA A 78 -2.86 -8.37 10.35
CA ALA A 78 -1.87 -7.32 10.47
C ALA A 78 -1.95 -6.30 9.32
N TRP A 79 -1.67 -5.02 9.62
CA TRP A 79 -1.54 -3.98 8.61
C TRP A 79 -0.26 -4.19 7.78
N THR A 80 -0.38 -4.30 6.48
CA THR A 80 0.72 -4.58 5.55
C THR A 80 0.70 -3.62 4.36
N GLN A 81 1.87 -3.24 3.81
CA GLN A 81 1.91 -2.42 2.60
C GLN A 81 1.21 -3.14 1.43
N ALA A 82 0.29 -2.44 0.77
CA ALA A 82 -0.49 -2.98 -0.35
C ALA A 82 0.38 -3.24 -1.59
N SER A 83 1.41 -2.41 -1.81
CA SER A 83 2.41 -2.59 -2.88
C SER A 83 3.49 -3.61 -2.47
N GLY A 84 3.07 -4.74 -1.91
CA GLY A 84 3.87 -5.64 -1.08
C GLY A 84 5.20 -6.14 -1.66
N SER A 85 6.00 -6.67 -0.74
CA SER A 85 7.23 -7.47 -0.91
C SER A 85 8.52 -6.76 -1.37
N PHE A 86 8.49 -5.53 -1.87
CA PHE A 86 9.74 -4.81 -2.20
C PHE A 86 10.16 -3.81 -1.11
N GLY A 87 11.19 -4.17 -0.35
CA GLY A 87 11.79 -3.36 0.71
C GLY A 87 12.85 -2.36 0.20
N GLY A 88 13.00 -2.20 -1.10
CA GLY A 88 14.05 -1.39 -1.73
C GLY A 88 15.23 -2.21 -2.22
N ALA A 89 16.28 -1.52 -2.64
CA ALA A 89 17.54 -2.11 -3.08
C ALA A 89 18.71 -1.26 -2.58
N TYR A 90 19.86 -1.88 -2.38
CA TYR A 90 21.12 -1.21 -2.08
C TYR A 90 22.29 -1.97 -2.70
N SER A 91 23.46 -1.36 -2.74
CA SER A 91 24.70 -2.10 -2.97
C SER A 91 25.73 -1.81 -1.89
N HIS A 92 26.56 -2.79 -1.61
CA HIS A 92 27.71 -2.65 -0.73
C HIS A 92 28.98 -2.82 -1.55
N ASN A 93 29.85 -1.82 -1.52
CA ASN A 93 31.17 -1.87 -2.11
C ASN A 93 32.23 -2.07 -1.01
N TYR A 94 33.21 -2.92 -1.26
CA TYR A 94 34.44 -2.95 -0.49
C TYR A 94 35.56 -2.32 -1.32
N PRO A 95 36.20 -1.21 -0.89
CA PRO A 95 36.20 -0.66 0.48
C PRO A 95 35.17 0.47 0.76
N LEU A 96 34.39 0.92 -0.22
CA LEU A 96 33.68 2.21 -0.16
C LEU A 96 32.36 2.21 0.65
N GLY A 97 31.92 1.07 1.17
CA GLY A 97 30.67 0.92 1.88
C GLY A 97 29.46 1.15 0.98
N CYS A 98 28.56 2.07 1.36
CA CYS A 98 27.32 2.35 0.62
C CYS A 98 27.48 3.33 -0.52
N TYR A 99 28.66 3.42 -1.11
CA TYR A 99 28.95 4.33 -2.20
C TYR A 99 29.55 3.57 -3.37
N HIS A 100 29.14 3.97 -4.56
CA HIS A 100 29.81 3.57 -5.79
C HIS A 100 31.15 4.33 -5.92
N TYR A 101 32.09 3.83 -6.72
CA TYR A 101 33.39 4.50 -6.94
C TYR A 101 33.26 5.91 -7.52
N SER A 102 32.13 6.23 -8.16
CA SER A 102 31.80 7.57 -8.62
C SER A 102 31.34 8.53 -7.51
N GLY A 103 31.29 8.08 -6.25
CA GLY A 103 30.82 8.85 -5.10
C GLY A 103 29.29 8.91 -4.96
N VAL A 104 28.53 8.24 -5.83
CA VAL A 104 27.07 8.18 -5.75
C VAL A 104 26.66 7.23 -4.63
N SER A 105 25.72 7.67 -3.78
CA SER A 105 25.14 6.80 -2.74
C SER A 105 24.38 5.65 -3.38
N THR A 106 24.62 4.47 -2.83
CA THR A 106 23.95 3.22 -3.17
C THR A 106 23.20 2.63 -1.97
N ALA A 107 23.02 3.43 -0.92
CA ALA A 107 22.20 3.09 0.22
C ALA A 107 20.73 2.90 -0.20
N ASN A 108 20.02 2.02 0.51
CA ASN A 108 18.58 1.86 0.32
C ASN A 108 17.88 3.16 0.71
N PRO A 109 17.13 3.83 -0.18
CA PRO A 109 16.46 5.10 0.14
C PRO A 109 15.46 5.00 1.29
N ARG A 110 14.95 3.80 1.58
CA ARG A 110 14.01 3.57 2.69
C ARG A 110 14.70 3.54 4.07
N THR A 111 15.98 3.19 4.12
CA THR A 111 16.75 3.08 5.38
C THR A 111 17.86 4.11 5.51
N GLY A 112 18.31 4.69 4.40
CA GLY A 112 19.49 5.56 4.35
C GLY A 112 20.81 4.80 4.53
N ALA A 113 20.80 3.46 4.50
CA ALA A 113 21.97 2.62 4.73
C ALA A 113 22.02 1.41 3.77
N CYS A 114 23.13 0.65 3.78
CA CYS A 114 23.27 -0.63 3.07
C CYS A 114 22.52 -1.75 3.81
N SER A 115 21.21 -1.58 3.98
CA SER A 115 20.40 -2.53 4.73
C SER A 115 18.97 -2.57 4.22
N CYS A 116 18.32 -3.70 4.47
CA CYS A 116 16.89 -3.82 4.28
C CYS A 116 16.13 -3.23 5.47
N PRO A 117 14.93 -2.66 5.24
CA PRO A 117 14.04 -2.26 6.32
C PRO A 117 13.71 -3.46 7.22
N ALA A 118 13.32 -3.20 8.46
CA ALA A 118 12.91 -4.24 9.39
C ALA A 118 11.81 -5.13 8.78
N GLY A 119 11.98 -6.46 8.88
CA GLY A 119 11.05 -7.44 8.32
C GLY A 119 11.31 -7.82 6.85
N TYR A 120 12.34 -7.27 6.21
CA TYR A 120 12.78 -7.65 4.87
C TYR A 120 14.16 -8.33 4.90
N SER A 121 14.37 -9.31 4.03
CA SER A 121 15.62 -10.04 3.84
C SER A 121 16.34 -9.55 2.60
N ALA A 122 17.68 -9.42 2.68
CA ALA A 122 18.52 -9.06 1.55
C ALA A 122 18.81 -10.28 0.67
N VAL A 123 18.53 -10.18 -0.62
CA VAL A 123 18.87 -11.19 -1.64
C VAL A 123 19.92 -10.59 -2.57
N ILE A 124 21.04 -11.30 -2.75
CA ILE A 124 22.08 -10.90 -3.70
C ILE A 124 21.53 -11.06 -5.11
N VAL A 125 21.60 -10.00 -5.91
CA VAL A 125 21.16 -9.99 -7.31
C VAL A 125 22.30 -9.68 -8.29
N SER A 126 23.41 -9.15 -7.79
CA SER A 126 24.61 -8.90 -8.59
C SER A 126 25.86 -8.89 -7.70
N ALA A 127 26.99 -9.26 -8.28
CA ALA A 127 28.31 -9.09 -7.67
C ALA A 127 29.34 -8.85 -8.78
N GLY A 128 30.22 -7.86 -8.60
CA GLY A 128 31.27 -7.56 -9.57
C GLY A 128 32.06 -6.30 -9.23
N GLY A 129 33.21 -6.15 -9.89
CA GLY A 129 34.11 -5.02 -9.68
C GLY A 129 35.57 -5.43 -9.89
N LYS A 130 36.49 -4.59 -9.42
CA LYS A 130 37.93 -4.88 -9.42
C LYS A 130 38.45 -4.84 -7.99
N TRP A 131 39.33 -5.78 -7.63
CA TRP A 131 39.99 -5.79 -6.32
C TRP A 131 41.09 -4.73 -6.27
N THR A 132 40.68 -3.47 -6.32
CA THR A 132 41.53 -2.29 -6.18
C THR A 132 40.95 -1.37 -5.12
N ASP A 133 41.79 -0.52 -4.56
CA ASP A 133 41.38 0.42 -3.51
C ASP A 133 40.45 1.53 -4.03
N THR A 134 40.41 1.72 -5.36
CA THR A 134 39.67 2.82 -6.01
C THR A 134 38.31 2.40 -6.56
N GLU A 135 38.19 1.22 -7.16
CA GLU A 135 36.92 0.72 -7.75
C GLU A 135 36.21 -0.25 -6.80
N GLY A 136 36.96 -1.15 -6.17
CA GLY A 136 36.45 -2.11 -5.22
C GLY A 136 35.54 -3.20 -5.82
N TRP A 137 35.12 -4.11 -4.94
CA TRP A 137 34.15 -5.15 -5.25
C TRP A 137 32.76 -4.73 -4.78
N THR A 138 31.78 -4.68 -5.68
CA THR A 138 30.39 -4.27 -5.38
C THR A 138 29.46 -5.46 -5.42
N THR A 139 28.62 -5.59 -4.39
CA THR A 139 27.53 -6.57 -4.34
C THR A 139 26.20 -5.84 -4.24
N GLY A 140 25.28 -6.12 -5.17
CA GLY A 140 23.94 -5.54 -5.20
C GLY A 140 22.91 -6.46 -4.53
N TYR A 141 21.99 -5.84 -3.79
CA TYR A 141 20.97 -6.52 -3.00
C TYR A 141 19.58 -5.95 -3.29
N VAL A 142 18.59 -6.84 -3.34
CA VAL A 142 17.17 -6.49 -3.32
C VAL A 142 16.55 -6.98 -2.02
N CYS A 143 15.71 -6.15 -1.40
CA CYS A 143 15.06 -6.45 -0.14
C CYS A 143 13.67 -7.05 -0.38
N VAL A 144 13.45 -8.29 0.06
CA VAL A 144 12.18 -9.01 -0.12
C VAL A 144 11.63 -9.60 1.19
N ARG A 145 10.34 -9.90 1.23
CA ARG A 145 9.68 -10.60 2.36
C ARG A 145 8.55 -11.48 1.85
#